data_AF-A0A1S1LNE0-F1
#
_entry.id   AF-A0A1S1LNE0-F1
#
_cell.length_a   1.000
_cell.length_b   1.000
_cell.length_c   1.000
_cell.angle_alpha   90.00
_cell.angle_beta   90.00
_cell.angle_gamma   90.00
#
_symmetry.space_group_name_H-M   'P 1'
#
loop_
_entity.id
_entity.type
_entity.pdbx_description
1 polymer ?
#
loop_
_entity_poly.entity_id
_entity_poly.type
_entity_poly.pdbx_seq_one_letter_code
_entity_poly.pdbx_strand_id
1 'polypeptide(L)'
;MFNADSKVSAQRELRAAKRRYRELDDFWLRLGEELDGLRSQADEDAHAEAEVGVRLDEATRSAVTPFLGERNELQAQQQNLLVRINEIGNGLRLRKGLEAKAVDVDRAEKNLGLLRQQRRDRQQRPDRESILHRLSERFRDILYEIEYPKIKEDGILPPHLDKNLVPYVRNEHFREASSGGQVLISLAWALAIFEVAYEGNDAHPGFLMIDTPQKNLGGAADDTEFADIRLVERFYRHIDSWLSAAGAGAQLIFVDNTPPDLAVKHIVIRYTRDPAVPPFGLIDNETGVGDDLVSAAEEADGDDFDVQPASEI
;
A
#
# COMPACT_ATOMS: atom_id res chain seq x y z
N MET A 1 -13.09 -102.59 84.36
CA MET A 1 -12.92 -103.52 83.23
C MET A 1 -12.61 -102.67 81.99
N PHE A 2 -11.33 -102.39 81.76
CA PHE A 2 -10.68 -101.78 80.59
C PHE A 2 -9.17 -102.03 80.79
N ASN A 3 -8.35 -102.49 79.87
CA ASN A 3 -8.43 -103.65 78.98
C ASN A 3 -6.96 -104.13 78.84
N ALA A 4 -6.58 -105.40 79.04
CA ALA A 4 -5.16 -105.83 78.95
C ALA A 4 -4.55 -105.56 77.55
N ASP A 5 -5.43 -105.44 76.56
CA ASP A 5 -5.15 -104.99 75.19
C ASP A 5 -4.62 -103.54 75.11
N SER A 6 -5.04 -102.65 76.03
CA SER A 6 -4.60 -101.24 76.03
C SER A 6 -3.15 -101.05 76.48
N LYS A 7 -2.65 -101.90 77.40
CA LYS A 7 -1.24 -101.87 77.85
C LYS A 7 -0.29 -102.41 76.77
N VAL A 8 -0.69 -103.46 76.07
CA VAL A 8 0.09 -104.03 74.95
C VAL A 8 0.08 -103.09 73.74
N SER A 9 -1.06 -102.44 73.46
CA SER A 9 -1.17 -101.39 72.43
C SER A 9 -0.31 -100.16 72.77
N ALA A 10 -0.38 -99.65 74.00
CA ALA A 10 0.42 -98.51 74.44
C ALA A 10 1.94 -98.78 74.40
N GLN A 11 2.38 -100.00 74.72
CA GLN A 11 3.81 -100.37 74.61
C GLN A 11 4.27 -100.52 73.14
N ARG A 12 3.40 -101.00 72.24
CA ARG A 12 3.68 -101.03 70.80
C ARG A 12 3.74 -99.63 70.21
N GLU A 13 2.80 -98.76 70.58
CA GLU A 13 2.82 -97.35 70.18
C GLU A 13 4.04 -96.60 70.74
N LEU A 14 4.44 -96.85 71.99
CA LEU A 14 5.65 -96.27 72.56
C LEU A 14 6.92 -96.72 71.81
N ARG A 15 7.00 -97.99 71.41
CA ARG A 15 8.12 -98.50 70.60
C ARG A 15 8.11 -97.91 69.18
N ALA A 16 6.93 -97.77 68.57
CA ALA A 16 6.78 -97.13 67.26
C ALA A 16 7.14 -95.63 67.32
N ALA A 17 6.72 -94.93 68.37
CA ALA A 17 7.06 -93.52 68.61
C ALA A 17 8.56 -93.33 68.87
N LYS A 18 9.20 -94.22 69.67
CA LYS A 18 10.66 -94.20 69.88
C LYS A 18 11.44 -94.50 68.59
N ARG A 19 10.91 -95.39 67.73
CA ARG A 19 11.52 -95.68 66.42
C ARG A 19 11.41 -94.48 65.49
N ARG A 20 10.22 -93.88 65.38
CA ARG A 20 10.01 -92.63 64.61
C ARG A 20 10.84 -91.47 65.13
N TYR A 21 10.99 -91.35 66.45
CA TYR A 21 11.84 -90.33 67.06
C TYR A 21 13.30 -90.50 66.62
N ARG A 22 13.84 -91.73 66.66
CA ARG A 22 15.19 -91.99 66.13
C ARG A 22 15.30 -91.75 64.63
N GLU A 23 14.30 -92.17 63.85
CA GLU A 23 14.28 -91.91 62.41
C GLU A 23 14.25 -90.40 62.10
N LEU A 24 13.52 -89.61 62.90
CA LEU A 24 13.51 -88.14 62.80
C LEU A 24 14.83 -87.54 63.27
N ASP A 25 15.44 -88.07 64.33
CA ASP A 25 16.74 -87.61 64.85
C ASP A 25 17.86 -87.89 63.82
N ASP A 26 17.89 -89.09 63.24
CA ASP A 26 18.78 -89.47 62.15
C ASP A 26 18.54 -88.61 60.90
N PHE A 27 17.27 -88.29 60.58
CA PHE A 27 16.93 -87.40 59.48
C PHE A 27 17.37 -85.96 59.74
N TRP A 28 17.18 -85.44 60.95
CA TRP A 28 17.64 -84.11 61.35
C TRP A 28 19.15 -83.97 61.30
N LEU A 29 19.89 -85.00 61.73
CA LEU A 29 21.34 -85.06 61.63
C LEU A 29 21.80 -85.04 60.16
N ARG A 30 21.20 -85.86 59.29
CA ARG A 30 21.49 -85.85 57.85
C ARG A 30 21.16 -84.51 57.19
N LEU A 31 20.02 -83.91 57.53
CA LEU A 31 19.62 -82.61 57.01
C LEU A 31 20.58 -81.50 57.47
N GLY A 32 21.10 -81.60 58.70
CA GLY A 32 22.13 -80.71 59.22
C GLY A 32 23.43 -80.83 58.42
N GLU A 33 23.92 -82.04 58.20
CA GLU A 33 25.12 -82.30 57.38
C GLU A 33 24.93 -81.83 55.92
N GLU A 34 23.75 -82.04 55.34
CA GLU A 34 23.42 -81.63 53.97
C GLU A 34 23.29 -80.10 53.84
N LEU A 35 22.69 -79.42 54.83
CA LEU A 35 22.62 -77.95 54.88
C LEU A 35 23.99 -77.31 55.06
N ASP A 36 24.85 -77.89 55.89
CA ASP A 36 26.22 -77.40 56.08
C ASP A 36 27.03 -77.62 54.79
N GLY A 37 26.83 -78.75 54.10
CA GLY A 37 27.40 -78.99 52.77
C GLY A 37 26.93 -77.98 51.73
N LEU A 38 25.62 -77.71 51.64
CA LEU A 38 25.06 -76.73 50.70
C LEU A 38 25.51 -75.30 51.01
N ARG A 39 25.68 -74.93 52.28
CA ARG A 39 26.23 -73.62 52.67
C ARG A 39 27.68 -73.47 52.25
N SER A 40 28.50 -74.50 52.49
CA SER A 40 29.89 -74.50 52.03
C SER A 40 29.97 -74.37 50.51
N GLN A 41 29.11 -75.09 49.78
CA GLN A 41 29.02 -75.01 48.32
C GLN A 41 28.63 -73.59 47.84
N ALA A 42 27.62 -72.98 48.49
CA ALA A 42 27.18 -71.63 48.14
C ALA A 42 28.25 -70.56 48.41
N ASP A 43 29.01 -70.70 49.50
CA ASP A 43 30.13 -69.81 49.80
C ASP A 43 31.26 -69.98 48.78
N GLU A 44 31.58 -71.22 48.38
CA GLU A 44 32.55 -71.50 47.31
C GLU A 44 32.11 -70.92 45.97
N ASP A 45 30.85 -71.08 45.58
CA ASP A 45 30.29 -70.54 44.34
C ASP A 45 30.30 -69.01 44.35
N ALA A 46 29.96 -68.38 45.48
CA ALA A 46 30.01 -66.92 45.64
C ALA A 46 31.44 -66.38 45.54
N HIS A 47 32.42 -67.09 46.10
CA HIS A 47 33.82 -66.75 45.94
C HIS A 47 34.30 -66.90 44.49
N ALA A 48 33.89 -67.96 43.81
CA ALA A 48 34.22 -68.18 42.40
C ALA A 48 33.60 -67.09 41.51
N GLU A 49 32.34 -66.70 41.75
CA GLU A 49 31.66 -65.62 41.02
C GLU A 49 32.37 -64.28 41.22
N ALA A 50 32.72 -63.94 42.46
CA ALA A 50 33.46 -62.72 42.76
C ALA A 50 34.82 -62.68 42.05
N GLU A 51 35.54 -63.81 42.01
CA GLU A 51 36.83 -63.90 41.34
C GLU A 51 36.70 -63.74 39.81
N VAL A 52 35.68 -64.35 39.22
CA VAL A 52 35.36 -64.18 37.79
C VAL A 52 34.98 -62.73 37.49
N GLY A 53 34.20 -62.08 38.36
CA GLY A 53 33.83 -60.67 38.23
C GLY A 53 35.07 -59.75 38.20
N VAL A 54 36.00 -59.94 39.12
CA VAL A 54 37.26 -59.17 39.15
C VAL A 54 38.09 -59.41 37.88
N ARG A 55 38.20 -60.65 37.40
CA ARG A 55 38.93 -60.96 36.16
C ARG A 55 38.29 -60.31 34.93
N LEU A 56 36.95 -60.29 34.88
CA LEU A 56 36.21 -59.62 33.82
C LEU A 56 36.45 -58.11 33.85
N ASP A 57 36.37 -57.48 35.02
CA ASP A 57 36.63 -56.05 35.18
C ASP A 57 38.06 -55.68 34.78
N GLU A 58 39.05 -56.47 35.19
CA GLU A 58 40.47 -56.26 34.84
C GLU A 58 40.69 -56.40 33.32
N ALA A 59 40.08 -57.42 32.70
CA ALA A 59 40.14 -57.60 31.25
C ALA A 59 39.47 -56.44 30.50
N THR A 60 38.33 -55.96 31.00
CA THR A 60 37.54 -54.88 30.37
C THR A 60 38.20 -53.51 30.54
N ARG A 61 38.92 -53.29 31.65
CA ARG A 61 39.63 -52.04 31.95
C ARG A 61 40.67 -51.68 30.90
N SER A 62 41.39 -52.66 30.36
CA SER A 62 42.39 -52.44 29.31
C SER A 62 41.78 -52.45 27.90
N ALA A 63 40.74 -53.26 27.68
CA ALA A 63 40.20 -53.50 26.34
C ALA A 63 39.11 -52.50 25.91
N VAL A 64 38.38 -51.88 26.84
CA VAL A 64 37.17 -51.07 26.51
C VAL A 64 37.25 -49.64 27.03
N THR A 65 37.77 -49.42 28.23
CA THR A 65 37.83 -48.08 28.85
C THR A 65 38.59 -47.03 28.03
N PRO A 66 39.75 -47.34 27.40
CA PRO A 66 40.45 -46.36 26.58
C PRO A 66 39.62 -45.89 25.38
N PHE A 67 38.94 -46.81 24.70
CA PHE A 67 38.12 -46.50 23.52
C PHE A 67 36.85 -45.71 23.88
N LEU A 68 36.29 -45.91 25.08
CA LEU A 68 35.18 -45.08 25.57
C LEU A 68 35.61 -43.64 25.87
N GLY A 69 36.81 -43.47 26.44
CA GLY A 69 37.42 -42.15 26.65
C GLY A 69 37.65 -41.43 25.33
N GLU A 70 38.33 -42.09 24.39
CA GLU A 70 38.61 -41.53 23.06
C GLU A 70 37.31 -41.20 22.29
N ARG A 71 36.29 -42.07 22.35
CA ARG A 71 34.97 -41.79 21.77
C ARG A 71 34.34 -40.53 22.36
N ASN A 72 34.36 -40.39 23.68
CA ASN A 72 33.77 -39.24 24.35
C ASN A 72 34.52 -37.94 24.01
N GLU A 73 35.85 -37.99 23.89
CA GLU A 73 36.65 -36.85 23.43
C GLU A 73 36.32 -36.46 21.99
N LEU A 74 36.25 -37.43 21.07
CA LEU A 74 35.86 -37.18 19.68
C LEU A 74 34.44 -36.59 19.58
N GLN A 75 33.52 -37.07 20.41
CA GLN A 75 32.15 -36.55 20.47
C GLN A 75 32.13 -35.10 20.99
N ALA A 76 32.92 -34.77 22.01
CA ALA A 76 33.08 -33.41 22.50
C ALA A 76 33.71 -32.48 21.44
N GLN A 77 34.72 -32.97 20.71
CA GLN A 77 35.32 -32.24 19.58
C GLN A 77 34.29 -31.98 18.47
N GLN A 78 33.48 -32.99 18.11
CA GLN A 78 32.42 -32.84 17.12
C GLN A 78 31.41 -31.76 17.54
N GLN A 79 30.96 -31.77 18.79
CA GLN A 79 30.02 -30.76 19.28
C GLN A 79 30.62 -29.35 19.24
N ASN A 80 31.89 -29.19 19.63
CA ASN A 80 32.58 -27.90 19.55
C ASN A 80 32.71 -27.40 18.11
N LEU A 81 32.97 -28.30 17.15
CA LEU A 81 33.01 -27.95 15.73
C LEU A 81 31.65 -27.52 15.21
N LEU A 82 30.56 -28.18 15.62
CA LEU A 82 29.20 -27.78 15.25
C LEU A 82 28.83 -26.39 15.78
N VAL A 83 29.23 -26.06 17.01
CA VAL A 83 29.05 -24.71 17.57
C VAL A 83 29.79 -23.68 16.73
N ARG A 84 31.07 -23.93 16.40
CA ARG A 84 31.86 -23.03 15.55
C ARG A 84 31.27 -22.84 14.15
N ILE A 85 30.74 -23.90 13.54
CA ILE A 85 30.06 -23.81 12.24
C ILE A 85 28.84 -22.88 12.33
N ASN A 86 28.04 -23.00 13.39
CA ASN A 86 26.90 -22.12 13.61
C ASN A 86 27.31 -20.66 13.84
N GLU A 87 28.37 -20.42 14.62
CA GLU A 87 28.91 -19.07 14.84
C GLU A 87 29.38 -18.42 13.54
N ILE A 88 30.15 -19.15 12.72
CA ILE A 88 30.61 -18.69 11.41
C ILE A 88 29.42 -18.45 10.47
N GLY A 89 28.43 -19.35 10.47
CA GLY A 89 27.20 -19.21 9.70
C GLY A 89 26.43 -17.94 10.05
N ASN A 90 26.31 -17.61 11.34
CA ASN A 90 25.68 -16.39 11.82
C ASN A 90 26.49 -15.14 11.42
N GLY A 91 27.83 -15.19 11.55
CA GLY A 91 28.70 -14.10 11.10
C GLY A 91 28.58 -13.79 9.61
N LEU A 92 28.49 -14.83 8.77
CA LEU A 92 28.27 -14.68 7.32
C LEU A 92 26.91 -14.06 7.00
N ARG A 93 25.85 -14.44 7.72
CA ARG A 93 24.51 -13.84 7.57
C ARG A 93 24.53 -12.35 7.92
N LEU A 94 25.19 -11.98 9.02
CA LEU A 94 25.33 -10.58 9.42
C LEU A 94 26.08 -9.77 8.36
N ARG A 95 27.18 -10.31 7.81
CA ARG A 95 27.95 -9.63 6.76
C ARG A 95 27.14 -9.41 5.49
N LYS A 96 26.38 -10.41 5.05
CA LYS A 96 25.45 -10.26 3.92
C LYS A 96 24.39 -9.19 4.18
N GLY A 97 23.87 -9.11 5.40
CA GLY A 97 22.94 -8.06 5.80
C GLY A 97 23.58 -6.66 5.73
N LEU A 98 24.85 -6.55 6.13
CA LEU A 98 25.60 -5.30 6.06
C LEU A 98 25.86 -4.86 4.61
N GLU A 99 26.24 -5.80 3.73
CA GLU A 99 26.42 -5.54 2.29
C GLU A 99 25.12 -5.03 1.65
N ALA A 100 23.97 -5.63 1.96
CA ALA A 100 22.67 -5.16 1.49
C ALA A 100 22.36 -3.73 1.97
N LYS A 101 22.65 -3.43 3.25
CA LYS A 101 22.46 -2.07 3.80
C LYS A 101 23.39 -1.04 3.19
N ALA A 102 24.62 -1.41 2.83
CA ALA A 102 25.53 -0.51 2.12
C ALA A 102 24.98 -0.10 0.74
N VAL A 103 24.34 -1.03 0.02
CA VAL A 103 23.67 -0.73 -1.26
C VAL A 103 22.48 0.21 -1.06
N ASP A 104 21.68 0.01 -0.01
CA ASP A 104 20.57 0.91 0.31
C ASP A 104 21.06 2.34 0.62
N VAL A 105 22.18 2.48 1.33
CA VAL A 105 22.80 3.78 1.63
C VAL A 105 23.28 4.47 0.36
N ASP A 106 24.01 3.78 -0.53
CA ASP A 106 24.47 4.35 -1.80
C ASP A 106 23.30 4.83 -2.67
N ARG A 107 22.19 4.07 -2.70
CA ARG A 107 20.96 4.50 -3.39
C ARG A 107 20.35 5.75 -2.75
N ALA A 108 20.28 5.79 -1.42
CA ALA A 108 19.76 6.94 -0.69
C ALA A 108 20.61 8.20 -0.91
N GLU A 109 21.94 8.07 -0.93
CA GLU A 109 22.88 9.17 -1.20
C GLU A 109 22.72 9.72 -2.62
N LYS A 110 22.59 8.84 -3.63
CA LYS A 110 22.31 9.26 -5.01
C LYS A 110 20.99 10.03 -5.12
N ASN A 111 19.94 9.50 -4.51
CA ASN A 111 18.63 10.18 -4.48
C ASN A 111 18.72 11.54 -3.79
N LEU A 112 19.43 11.63 -2.66
CA LEU A 112 19.66 12.89 -1.95
C LEU A 112 20.45 13.88 -2.82
N GLY A 113 21.43 13.40 -3.58
CA GLY A 113 22.18 14.20 -4.56
C GLY A 113 21.28 14.81 -5.62
N LEU A 114 20.41 13.99 -6.24
CA LEU A 114 19.43 14.44 -7.23
C LEU A 114 18.44 15.46 -6.65
N LEU A 115 17.88 15.19 -5.47
CA LEU A 115 16.96 16.12 -4.81
C LEU A 115 17.64 17.45 -4.47
N ARG A 116 18.89 17.42 -4.00
CA ARG A 116 19.66 18.64 -3.73
C ARG A 116 19.95 19.43 -5.00
N GLN A 117 20.23 18.75 -6.11
CA GLN A 117 20.41 19.40 -7.41
C GLN A 117 19.11 20.07 -7.86
N GLN A 118 17.99 19.33 -7.89
CA GLN A 118 16.66 19.89 -8.20
C GLN A 118 16.31 21.08 -7.29
N ARG A 119 16.70 21.03 -6.01
CA ARG A 119 16.43 22.13 -5.07
C ARG A 119 17.31 23.35 -5.35
N ARG A 120 18.56 23.17 -5.79
CA ARG A 120 19.44 24.27 -6.23
C ARG A 120 18.91 24.91 -7.50
N ASP A 121 18.45 24.09 -8.45
CA ASP A 121 17.84 24.55 -9.69
C ASP A 121 16.55 25.34 -9.41
N ARG A 122 15.75 24.92 -8.41
CA ARG A 122 14.57 25.69 -7.93
C ARG A 122 14.91 26.89 -7.04
N GLN A 123 16.09 26.95 -6.42
CA GLN A 123 16.48 28.06 -5.52
C GLN A 123 16.91 29.32 -6.27
N GLN A 124 17.21 29.21 -7.56
CA GLN A 124 17.09 30.35 -8.45
C GLN A 124 15.60 30.62 -8.63
N ARG A 125 15.00 31.34 -7.67
CA ARG A 125 13.66 31.90 -7.86
C ARG A 125 13.70 32.63 -9.21
N PRO A 126 12.91 32.19 -10.20
CA PRO A 126 12.87 32.90 -11.47
C PRO A 126 12.51 34.35 -11.17
N ASP A 127 13.27 35.26 -11.79
CA ASP A 127 13.03 36.67 -11.61
C ASP A 127 11.58 36.98 -11.95
N ARG A 128 10.86 37.58 -10.99
CA ARG A 128 9.43 37.86 -11.13
C ARG A 128 9.19 38.77 -12.33
N GLU A 129 10.10 39.71 -12.58
CA GLU A 129 9.97 40.61 -13.73
C GLU A 129 10.14 39.85 -15.04
N SER A 130 11.12 38.93 -15.13
CA SER A 130 11.27 38.03 -16.27
C SER A 130 10.03 37.16 -16.53
N ILE A 131 9.42 36.56 -15.49
CA ILE A 131 8.17 35.79 -15.66
C ILE A 131 7.03 36.69 -16.13
N LEU A 132 6.85 37.85 -15.49
CA LEU A 132 5.80 38.78 -15.85
C LEU A 132 5.94 39.25 -17.30
N HIS A 133 7.17 39.50 -17.74
CA HIS A 133 7.47 39.84 -19.13
C HIS A 133 7.06 38.70 -20.06
N ARG A 134 7.56 37.47 -19.82
CA ARG A 134 7.20 36.28 -20.63
C ARG A 134 5.68 36.05 -20.72
N LEU A 135 4.97 36.18 -19.60
CA LEU A 135 3.52 36.06 -19.56
C LEU A 135 2.83 37.17 -20.35
N SER A 136 3.29 38.42 -20.22
CA SER A 136 2.74 39.56 -20.95
C SER A 136 2.98 39.45 -22.45
N GLU A 137 4.16 38.97 -22.87
CA GLU A 137 4.47 38.72 -24.28
C GLU A 137 3.58 37.62 -24.84
N ARG A 138 3.47 36.48 -24.15
CA ARG A 138 2.60 35.39 -24.59
C ARG A 138 1.14 35.84 -24.68
N PHE A 139 0.64 36.53 -23.66
CA PHE A 139 -0.72 37.09 -23.64
C PHE A 139 -0.98 38.03 -24.82
N ARG A 140 -0.04 38.92 -25.12
CA ARG A 140 -0.09 39.82 -26.28
C ARG A 140 -0.13 39.04 -27.60
N ASP A 141 0.72 38.06 -27.75
CA ASP A 141 0.85 37.29 -28.98
C ASP A 141 -0.44 36.50 -29.27
N ILE A 142 -1.01 35.86 -28.23
CA ILE A 142 -2.33 35.20 -28.32
C ILE A 142 -3.40 36.20 -28.79
N LEU A 143 -3.48 37.39 -28.17
CA LEU A 143 -4.45 38.41 -28.58
C LEU A 143 -4.24 38.91 -30.01
N TYR A 144 -3.00 38.98 -30.50
CA TYR A 144 -2.71 39.32 -31.89
C TYR A 144 -3.07 38.21 -32.87
N GLU A 145 -2.87 36.95 -32.50
CA GLU A 145 -3.19 35.78 -33.33
C GLU A 145 -4.70 35.55 -33.44
N ILE A 146 -5.45 35.77 -32.37
CA ILE A 146 -6.91 35.75 -32.43
C ILE A 146 -7.47 37.03 -33.08
N GLU A 147 -6.61 38.01 -33.38
CA GLU A 147 -6.93 39.31 -33.95
C GLU A 147 -7.98 40.07 -33.14
N TYR A 148 -7.76 40.18 -31.82
CA TYR A 148 -8.66 40.92 -30.94
C TYR A 148 -8.80 42.39 -31.41
N PRO A 149 -10.01 42.98 -31.42
CA PRO A 149 -10.23 44.26 -32.10
C PRO A 149 -9.45 45.44 -31.51
N LYS A 150 -8.96 46.33 -32.38
CA LYS A 150 -8.38 47.64 -32.03
C LYS A 150 -7.16 47.59 -31.11
N ILE A 151 -6.33 46.56 -31.17
CA ILE A 151 -5.12 46.44 -30.34
C ILE A 151 -3.83 46.84 -31.07
N LYS A 152 -3.92 47.13 -32.38
CA LYS A 152 -2.80 47.55 -33.25
C LYS A 152 -2.93 49.00 -33.74
N GLU A 153 -3.84 49.79 -33.15
CA GLU A 153 -4.06 51.19 -33.56
C GLU A 153 -2.95 52.10 -32.98
N ASP A 154 -2.63 53.17 -33.69
CA ASP A 154 -1.63 54.14 -33.26
C ASP A 154 -2.03 54.80 -31.92
N GLY A 155 -1.10 54.85 -30.96
CA GLY A 155 -1.34 55.42 -29.63
C GLY A 155 -1.90 54.45 -28.60
N ILE A 156 -2.18 53.20 -28.97
CA ILE A 156 -2.56 52.13 -28.07
C ILE A 156 -1.31 51.36 -27.61
N LEU A 157 -1.15 51.19 -26.29
CA LEU A 157 -0.08 50.32 -25.78
C LEU A 157 -0.40 48.86 -26.09
N PRO A 158 0.63 48.04 -26.36
CA PRO A 158 0.43 46.61 -26.51
C PRO A 158 -0.28 46.00 -25.30
N PRO A 159 -1.15 44.99 -25.52
CA PRO A 159 -1.71 44.22 -24.41
C PRO A 159 -0.62 43.73 -23.47
N HIS A 160 -0.85 43.83 -22.17
CA HIS A 160 0.13 43.44 -21.15
C HIS A 160 -0.54 43.07 -19.83
N LEU A 161 0.22 42.44 -18.94
CA LEU A 161 -0.19 42.20 -17.56
C LEU A 161 0.50 43.22 -16.64
N ASP A 162 -0.24 43.76 -15.68
CA ASP A 162 0.35 44.60 -14.65
C ASP A 162 1.15 43.77 -13.62
N LYS A 163 1.73 44.43 -12.62
CA LYS A 163 2.50 43.76 -11.55
C LYS A 163 1.65 42.78 -10.73
N ASN A 164 0.33 42.91 -10.74
CA ASN A 164 -0.62 42.06 -10.05
C ASN A 164 -1.19 40.95 -10.97
N LEU A 165 -0.60 40.75 -12.16
CA LEU A 165 -1.04 39.81 -13.18
C LEU A 165 -2.44 40.13 -13.74
N VAL A 166 -2.85 41.40 -13.66
CA VAL A 166 -4.13 41.86 -14.17
C VAL A 166 -3.99 42.25 -15.64
N PRO A 167 -4.84 41.73 -16.54
CA PRO A 167 -4.77 42.09 -17.95
C PRO A 167 -5.20 43.53 -18.24
N TYR A 168 -4.40 44.21 -19.07
CA TYR A 168 -4.70 45.50 -19.67
C TYR A 168 -4.69 45.38 -21.19
N VAL A 169 -5.74 45.89 -21.83
CA VAL A 169 -5.95 45.82 -23.28
C VAL A 169 -6.52 47.17 -23.73
N ARG A 170 -5.98 47.75 -24.81
CA ARG A 170 -6.34 49.11 -25.27
C ARG A 170 -6.15 50.22 -24.23
N ASN A 171 -5.08 50.14 -23.44
CA ASN A 171 -4.80 51.04 -22.30
C ASN A 171 -5.84 50.98 -21.16
N GLU A 172 -6.79 50.05 -21.20
CA GLU A 172 -7.87 49.93 -20.22
C GLU A 172 -7.74 48.62 -19.45
N HIS A 173 -8.24 48.63 -18.22
CA HIS A 173 -8.36 47.43 -17.40
C HIS A 173 -9.38 46.48 -18.04
N PHE A 174 -9.14 45.16 -18.02
CA PHE A 174 -9.99 44.22 -18.76
C PHE A 174 -11.50 44.31 -18.44
N ARG A 175 -11.86 44.68 -17.21
CA ARG A 175 -13.26 44.90 -16.77
C ARG A 175 -13.99 46.02 -17.51
N GLU A 176 -13.28 46.93 -18.17
CA GLU A 176 -13.89 47.98 -18.98
C GLU A 176 -14.26 47.48 -20.39
N ALA A 177 -13.79 46.28 -20.79
CA ALA A 177 -14.24 45.65 -22.03
C ALA A 177 -15.71 45.20 -21.92
N SER A 178 -16.34 44.98 -23.08
CA SER A 178 -17.66 44.33 -23.15
C SER A 178 -17.64 42.95 -22.49
N SER A 179 -18.80 42.42 -22.12
CA SER A 179 -18.91 41.07 -21.54
C SER A 179 -18.21 39.99 -22.39
N GLY A 180 -18.39 40.02 -23.71
CA GLY A 180 -17.68 39.12 -24.63
C GLY A 180 -16.18 39.38 -24.70
N GLY A 181 -15.77 40.66 -24.73
CA GLY A 181 -14.37 41.05 -24.69
C GLY A 181 -13.65 40.58 -23.41
N GLN A 182 -14.31 40.70 -22.26
CA GLN A 182 -13.79 40.21 -20.98
C GLN A 182 -13.53 38.71 -21.01
N VAL A 183 -14.41 37.93 -21.64
CA VAL A 183 -14.27 36.48 -21.75
C VAL A 183 -13.07 36.12 -22.62
N LEU A 184 -12.92 36.75 -23.78
CA LEU A 184 -11.76 36.52 -24.66
C LEU A 184 -10.45 36.93 -24.00
N ILE A 185 -10.43 38.07 -23.30
CA ILE A 185 -9.25 38.50 -22.53
C ILE A 185 -8.91 37.49 -21.44
N SER A 186 -9.92 36.99 -20.71
CA SER A 186 -9.72 36.00 -19.66
C SER A 186 -9.22 34.65 -20.21
N LEU A 187 -9.75 34.22 -21.36
CA LEU A 187 -9.31 33.00 -22.04
C LEU A 187 -7.86 33.12 -22.53
N ALA A 188 -7.52 34.24 -23.18
CA ALA A 188 -6.15 34.50 -23.62
C ALA A 188 -5.17 34.57 -22.44
N TRP A 189 -5.61 35.12 -21.30
CA TRP A 189 -4.79 35.16 -20.09
C TRP A 189 -4.58 33.76 -19.49
N ALA A 190 -5.64 32.95 -19.39
CA ALA A 190 -5.55 31.58 -18.91
C ALA A 190 -4.65 30.71 -19.81
N LEU A 191 -4.77 30.86 -21.13
CA LEU A 191 -3.88 30.21 -22.10
C LEU A 191 -2.43 30.68 -21.93
N ALA A 192 -2.18 31.99 -21.80
CA ALA A 192 -0.82 32.50 -21.64
C ALA A 192 -0.12 31.89 -20.42
N ILE A 193 -0.83 31.73 -19.30
CA ILE A 193 -0.32 31.04 -18.12
C ILE A 193 -0.01 29.58 -18.43
N PHE A 194 -0.95 28.88 -19.06
CA PHE A 194 -0.80 27.46 -19.37
C PHE A 194 0.35 27.19 -20.35
N GLU A 195 0.43 27.93 -21.46
CA GLU A 195 1.46 27.78 -22.49
C GLU A 195 2.85 28.10 -21.96
N VAL A 196 3.00 29.20 -21.21
CA VAL A 196 4.31 29.55 -20.62
C VAL A 196 4.76 28.50 -19.61
N ALA A 197 3.85 27.98 -18.80
CA ALA A 197 4.16 26.93 -17.84
C ALA A 197 4.50 25.60 -18.51
N TYR A 198 3.75 25.23 -19.56
CA TYR A 198 3.96 24.00 -20.32
C TYR A 198 5.31 24.03 -21.06
N GLU A 199 5.57 25.10 -21.82
CA GLU A 199 6.81 25.27 -22.57
C GLU A 199 8.04 25.45 -21.67
N GLY A 200 7.85 26.03 -20.49
CA GLY A 200 8.88 26.18 -19.47
C GLY A 200 9.21 24.90 -18.71
N ASN A 201 8.43 23.83 -18.89
CA ASN A 201 8.46 22.63 -18.05
C ASN A 201 8.35 22.98 -16.55
N ASP A 202 7.51 23.99 -16.25
CA ASP A 202 7.18 24.43 -14.91
C ASP A 202 6.13 23.50 -14.28
N ALA A 203 5.65 23.83 -13.08
CA ALA A 203 4.61 23.02 -12.45
C ALA A 203 3.24 23.25 -13.12
N HIS A 204 2.79 22.29 -13.92
CA HIS A 204 1.45 22.28 -14.53
C HIS A 204 0.89 20.83 -14.59
N PRO A 205 -0.43 20.64 -14.62
CA PRO A 205 -1.05 19.31 -14.66
C PRO A 205 -1.00 18.63 -16.04
N GLY A 206 -0.42 19.29 -17.05
CA GLY A 206 -0.38 18.80 -18.44
C GLY A 206 -1.68 19.00 -19.23
N PHE A 207 -2.76 19.45 -18.58
CA PHE A 207 -4.04 19.71 -19.22
C PHE A 207 -4.71 21.01 -18.78
N LEU A 208 -5.60 21.53 -19.61
CA LEU A 208 -6.47 22.66 -19.32
C LEU A 208 -7.90 22.33 -19.80
N MET A 209 -8.90 22.65 -18.98
CA MET A 209 -10.32 22.48 -19.32
C MET A 209 -10.99 23.84 -19.41
N ILE A 210 -11.72 24.08 -20.50
CA ILE A 210 -12.48 25.30 -20.75
C ILE A 210 -13.95 24.91 -20.93
N ASP A 211 -14.78 25.39 -20.00
CA ASP A 211 -16.23 25.19 -20.03
C ASP A 211 -16.93 26.39 -20.66
N THR A 212 -17.73 26.11 -21.69
CA THR A 212 -18.66 27.01 -22.36
C THR A 212 -18.09 28.40 -22.66
N PRO A 213 -17.02 28.51 -23.48
CA PRO A 213 -16.40 29.80 -23.81
C PRO A 213 -17.36 30.74 -24.54
N GLN A 214 -18.38 30.20 -25.24
CA GLN A 214 -19.27 30.94 -26.11
C GLN A 214 -20.52 31.53 -25.45
N LYS A 215 -20.90 31.09 -24.23
CA LYS A 215 -22.16 31.53 -23.60
C LYS A 215 -22.24 33.06 -23.41
N ASN A 216 -21.09 33.71 -23.26
CA ASN A 216 -20.96 35.16 -23.07
C ASN A 216 -20.51 35.91 -24.33
N LEU A 217 -20.37 35.21 -25.46
CA LEU A 217 -19.92 35.76 -26.76
C LEU A 217 -21.09 36.04 -27.73
N GLY A 218 -22.34 35.99 -27.26
CA GLY A 218 -23.54 36.17 -28.08
C GLY A 218 -24.66 36.93 -27.37
N GLY A 219 -24.48 38.25 -27.21
CA GLY A 219 -25.49 39.12 -26.59
C GLY A 219 -25.55 40.51 -27.21
N ALA A 220 -26.55 40.70 -28.10
CA ALA A 220 -27.10 41.95 -28.64
C ALA A 220 -26.25 42.79 -29.63
N ALA A 221 -26.36 42.48 -30.94
CA ALA A 221 -26.70 43.40 -32.05
C ALA A 221 -26.28 42.77 -33.41
N ASP A 222 -27.10 42.97 -34.46
CA ASP A 222 -27.06 42.28 -35.77
C ASP A 222 -25.76 42.36 -36.60
N ASP A 223 -24.71 43.04 -36.14
CA ASP A 223 -23.37 43.11 -36.78
C ASP A 223 -22.23 42.56 -35.90
N THR A 224 -22.43 42.37 -34.59
CA THR A 224 -21.40 41.87 -33.66
C THR A 224 -21.30 40.35 -33.67
N GLU A 225 -22.39 39.65 -33.99
CA GLU A 225 -22.44 38.17 -34.02
C GLU A 225 -21.42 37.57 -35.00
N PHE A 226 -21.25 38.17 -36.19
CA PHE A 226 -20.25 37.71 -37.17
C PHE A 226 -18.80 38.00 -36.75
N ALA A 227 -18.56 39.06 -36.00
CA ALA A 227 -17.23 39.38 -35.48
C ALA A 227 -16.85 38.41 -34.35
N ASP A 228 -17.80 38.10 -33.46
CA ASP A 228 -17.61 37.22 -32.32
C ASP A 228 -17.41 35.76 -32.76
N ILE A 229 -18.15 35.28 -33.78
CA ILE A 229 -17.95 33.94 -34.36
C ILE A 229 -16.53 33.80 -34.94
N ARG A 230 -16.03 34.81 -35.65
CA ARG A 230 -14.68 34.78 -36.24
C ARG A 230 -13.59 34.78 -35.16
N LEU A 231 -13.81 35.50 -34.06
CA LEU A 231 -12.87 35.53 -32.93
C LEU A 231 -12.78 34.15 -32.26
N VAL A 232 -13.92 33.48 -32.05
CA VAL A 232 -13.95 32.11 -31.52
C VAL A 232 -13.24 31.14 -32.45
N GLU A 233 -13.53 31.19 -33.76
CA GLU A 233 -12.85 30.34 -34.74
C GLU A 233 -11.32 30.53 -34.69
N ARG A 234 -10.85 31.78 -34.61
CA ARG A 234 -9.41 32.09 -34.52
C ARG A 234 -8.80 31.63 -33.21
N PHE A 235 -9.53 31.68 -32.10
CA PHE A 235 -9.10 31.12 -30.83
C PHE A 235 -8.87 29.61 -30.91
N TYR A 236 -9.82 28.87 -31.46
CA TYR A 236 -9.66 27.42 -31.69
C TYR A 236 -8.51 27.12 -32.66
N ARG A 237 -8.30 27.96 -33.69
CA ARG A 237 -7.18 27.83 -34.62
C ARG A 237 -5.82 28.06 -33.95
N HIS A 238 -5.72 29.06 -33.09
CA HIS A 238 -4.53 29.31 -32.29
C HIS A 238 -4.15 28.06 -31.48
N ILE A 239 -5.15 27.43 -30.84
CA ILE A 239 -4.95 26.20 -30.07
C ILE A 239 -4.47 25.03 -30.93
N ASP A 240 -5.11 24.79 -32.08
CA ASP A 240 -4.71 23.71 -33.01
C ASP A 240 -3.26 23.91 -33.48
N SER A 241 -2.88 25.17 -33.76
CA SER A 241 -1.52 25.56 -34.12
C SER A 241 -0.53 25.31 -32.98
N TRP A 242 -0.85 25.74 -31.75
CA TRP A 242 0.01 25.57 -30.59
C TRP A 242 0.21 24.08 -30.24
N LEU A 243 -0.87 23.30 -30.19
CA LEU A 243 -0.83 21.85 -29.91
C LEU A 243 -0.05 21.06 -30.97
N SER A 244 -0.03 21.55 -32.21
CA SER A 244 0.75 20.94 -33.30
C SER A 244 2.26 21.26 -33.22
N ALA A 245 2.67 22.19 -32.35
CA ALA A 245 4.05 22.66 -32.23
C ALA A 245 4.52 22.66 -30.78
N ALA A 246 4.61 23.83 -30.14
CA ALA A 246 5.19 24.00 -28.81
C ALA A 246 4.39 23.30 -27.70
N GLY A 247 3.09 23.12 -27.91
CA GLY A 247 2.17 22.41 -27.01
C GLY A 247 2.07 20.91 -27.27
N ALA A 248 2.94 20.31 -28.08
CA ALA A 248 2.86 18.88 -28.37
C ALA A 248 2.91 18.05 -27.08
N GLY A 249 1.87 17.23 -26.87
CA GLY A 249 1.68 16.41 -25.66
C GLY A 249 0.81 17.05 -24.57
N ALA A 250 0.45 18.32 -24.70
CA ALA A 250 -0.53 18.96 -23.82
C ALA A 250 -1.95 18.50 -24.18
N GLN A 251 -2.85 18.54 -23.20
CA GLN A 251 -4.27 18.22 -23.42
C GLN A 251 -5.15 19.45 -23.13
N LEU A 252 -5.90 19.91 -24.13
CA LEU A 252 -6.96 20.90 -23.93
C LEU A 252 -8.32 20.24 -24.11
N ILE A 253 -9.20 20.43 -23.12
CA ILE A 253 -10.57 19.88 -23.11
C ILE A 253 -11.54 21.04 -23.21
N PHE A 254 -12.36 21.04 -24.26
CA PHE A 254 -13.42 22.02 -24.47
C PHE A 254 -14.78 21.37 -24.24
N VAL A 255 -15.61 22.03 -23.44
CA VAL A 255 -17.03 21.73 -23.34
C VAL A 255 -17.77 22.89 -23.99
N ASP A 256 -18.32 22.67 -25.18
CA ASP A 256 -18.94 23.72 -25.98
C ASP A 256 -20.23 23.21 -26.63
N ASN A 257 -21.25 24.06 -26.69
CA ASN A 257 -22.55 23.76 -27.28
C ASN A 257 -22.54 24.01 -28.80
N THR A 258 -21.77 25.00 -29.26
CA THR A 258 -21.75 25.44 -30.65
C THR A 258 -20.32 25.55 -31.18
N PRO A 259 -19.51 24.47 -31.11
CA PRO A 259 -18.11 24.54 -31.53
C PRO A 259 -18.01 24.89 -33.04
N PRO A 260 -16.99 25.66 -33.45
CA PRO A 260 -16.78 26.00 -34.86
C PRO A 260 -16.44 24.75 -35.70
N ASP A 261 -16.64 24.82 -37.02
CA ASP A 261 -16.43 23.69 -37.94
C ASP A 261 -15.03 23.05 -37.82
N LEU A 262 -14.00 23.86 -37.57
CA LEU A 262 -12.62 23.37 -37.40
C LEU A 262 -12.47 22.42 -36.20
N ALA A 263 -13.33 22.55 -35.18
CA ALA A 263 -13.29 21.74 -33.97
C ALA A 263 -14.00 20.39 -34.16
N VAL A 264 -14.79 20.21 -35.23
CA VAL A 264 -15.57 18.98 -35.48
C VAL A 264 -14.69 17.73 -35.51
N LYS A 265 -13.48 17.83 -36.07
CA LYS A 265 -12.49 16.73 -36.12
C LYS A 265 -11.96 16.31 -34.74
N HIS A 266 -12.14 17.14 -33.72
CA HIS A 266 -11.67 16.91 -32.34
C HIS A 266 -12.78 16.53 -31.37
N ILE A 267 -14.02 16.42 -31.85
CA ILE A 267 -15.15 16.06 -30.99
C ILE A 267 -15.06 14.58 -30.62
N VAL A 268 -14.80 14.33 -29.33
CA VAL A 268 -14.73 12.98 -28.77
C VAL A 268 -16.13 12.45 -28.44
N ILE A 269 -17.02 13.32 -27.95
CA ILE A 269 -18.37 12.97 -27.53
C ILE A 269 -19.33 14.14 -27.77
N ARG A 270 -20.57 13.84 -28.16
CA ARG A 270 -21.68 14.80 -28.23
C ARG A 270 -22.77 14.36 -27.27
N TYR A 271 -23.15 15.26 -26.37
CA TYR A 271 -24.28 15.07 -25.48
C TYR A 271 -25.52 15.67 -26.10
N THR A 272 -26.61 14.91 -26.12
CA THR A 272 -27.83 15.27 -26.86
C THR A 272 -28.83 16.03 -26.00
N ARG A 273 -28.78 15.83 -24.68
CA ARG A 273 -29.84 16.21 -23.73
C ARG A 273 -31.21 15.63 -24.12
N ASP A 274 -31.23 14.59 -24.96
CA ASP A 274 -32.43 13.87 -25.38
C ASP A 274 -32.47 12.52 -24.65
N PRO A 275 -33.44 12.27 -23.75
CA PRO A 275 -33.54 11.00 -23.03
C PRO A 275 -33.65 9.78 -23.95
N ALA A 276 -34.11 9.98 -25.19
CA ALA A 276 -34.24 8.93 -26.18
C ALA A 276 -32.94 8.63 -26.96
N VAL A 277 -31.93 9.51 -26.89
CA VAL A 277 -30.69 9.40 -27.68
C VAL A 277 -29.46 9.49 -26.76
N PRO A 278 -28.82 8.35 -26.40
CA PRO A 278 -27.61 8.39 -25.59
C PRO A 278 -26.38 8.89 -26.39
N PRO A 279 -25.39 9.54 -25.74
CA PRO A 279 -25.36 9.88 -24.32
C PRO A 279 -26.14 11.18 -24.02
N PHE A 280 -26.96 11.16 -22.96
CA PHE A 280 -27.82 12.29 -22.57
C PHE A 280 -27.00 13.50 -22.10
N GLY A 281 -26.07 13.28 -21.17
CA GLY A 281 -25.22 14.30 -20.56
C GLY A 281 -23.93 13.68 -20.03
N LEU A 282 -23.00 14.51 -19.55
CA LEU A 282 -21.77 14.05 -18.91
C LEU A 282 -22.06 13.27 -17.61
N ILE A 283 -23.17 13.59 -16.95
CA ILE A 283 -23.66 12.93 -15.74
C ILE A 283 -24.99 12.25 -16.09
N ASP A 284 -25.05 10.93 -15.95
CA ASP A 284 -26.20 10.09 -16.34
C ASP A 284 -27.51 10.45 -15.61
N ASN A 285 -27.41 11.10 -14.45
CA ASN A 285 -28.53 11.37 -13.54
C ASN A 285 -29.06 12.82 -13.60
N GLU A 286 -28.47 13.69 -14.41
CA GLU A 286 -28.86 15.10 -14.49
C GLU A 286 -30.04 15.31 -15.45
N THR A 287 -31.13 14.56 -15.25
CA THR A 287 -32.39 14.86 -15.94
C THR A 287 -32.89 16.18 -15.37
N GLY A 288 -32.95 17.26 -16.16
CA GLY A 288 -33.40 18.60 -15.74
C GLY A 288 -34.88 18.70 -15.32
N VAL A 289 -35.42 17.66 -14.70
CA VAL A 289 -36.80 17.49 -14.21
C VAL A 289 -36.87 17.77 -12.70
N GLY A 290 -35.85 18.42 -12.13
CA GLY A 290 -35.64 18.51 -10.68
C GLY A 290 -36.26 19.68 -9.92
N ASP A 291 -36.67 20.78 -10.58
CA ASP A 291 -37.12 21.99 -9.85
C ASP A 291 -38.50 22.54 -10.26
N ASP A 292 -39.04 22.19 -11.43
CA ASP A 292 -40.34 22.74 -11.88
C ASP A 292 -41.57 21.94 -11.41
N LEU A 293 -41.38 20.76 -10.80
CA LEU A 293 -42.48 19.96 -10.24
C LEU A 293 -42.74 20.25 -8.76
N VAL A 294 -41.86 20.97 -8.08
CA VAL A 294 -42.07 21.36 -6.67
C VAL A 294 -42.92 22.64 -6.58
N SER A 295 -42.83 23.56 -7.55
CA SER A 295 -43.65 24.77 -7.54
C SER A 295 -45.12 24.54 -7.89
N ALA A 296 -45.44 23.50 -8.66
CA ALA A 296 -46.82 23.16 -9.02
C ALA A 296 -47.56 22.35 -7.93
N ALA A 297 -46.84 21.78 -6.96
CA ALA A 297 -47.42 21.00 -5.87
C ALA A 297 -47.73 21.85 -4.62
N GLU A 298 -47.14 23.03 -4.47
CA GLU A 298 -47.42 23.95 -3.34
C GLU A 298 -48.61 24.90 -3.60
N GLU A 299 -49.06 25.08 -4.85
CA GLU A 299 -50.26 25.90 -5.16
C GLU A 299 -51.58 25.12 -5.16
N ALA A 300 -51.56 23.79 -4.99
CA ALA A 300 -52.75 22.94 -5.06
C ALA A 300 -53.32 22.48 -3.69
N ASP A 301 -52.70 22.88 -2.58
CA ASP A 301 -53.11 22.47 -1.21
C ASP A 301 -53.60 23.65 -0.35
N GLY A 302 -53.95 24.76 -1.00
CA GLY A 302 -54.31 26.03 -0.36
C GLY A 302 -55.76 26.46 -0.53
N ASP A 303 -56.69 25.54 -0.83
CA ASP A 303 -58.12 25.85 -0.90
C ASP A 303 -58.94 24.96 0.04
N ASP A 304 -59.76 25.66 0.82
CA ASP A 304 -60.94 25.18 1.56
C ASP A 304 -60.75 24.65 3.00
N PHE A 305 -60.84 25.57 3.97
CA PHE A 305 -61.70 25.36 5.15
C PHE A 305 -62.29 26.71 5.60
N ASP A 306 -63.47 27.01 5.06
CA ASP A 306 -64.40 28.00 5.59
C ASP A 306 -64.86 27.58 7.00
N VAL A 307 -64.58 28.42 8.00
CA VAL A 307 -65.19 28.33 9.33
C VAL A 307 -65.75 29.72 9.65
N GLN A 308 -67.05 29.88 9.40
CA GLN A 308 -67.83 30.96 10.01
C GLN A 308 -67.84 30.81 11.54
N PRO A 309 -67.86 31.94 12.25
CA PRO A 309 -68.74 32.05 13.39
C PRO A 309 -69.64 33.29 13.32
N ALA A 310 -70.82 33.09 13.88
CA ALA A 310 -71.93 34.01 13.96
C ALA A 310 -71.66 35.24 14.85
N SER A 311 -72.25 36.36 14.42
CA SER A 311 -72.87 37.45 15.19
C SER A 311 -72.19 37.96 16.48
N GLU A 312 -71.83 39.25 16.48
CA GLU A 312 -72.29 40.22 17.48
C GLU A 312 -71.95 41.67 17.06
N ILE A 313 -73.01 42.51 17.05
CA ILE A 313 -73.09 44.00 16.96
C ILE A 313 -72.75 44.67 15.63
#